data_AF-A0A1G1HEG8-F1
#
_entry.id   AF-A0A1G1HEG8-F1
#
_cell.length_a   1.000
_cell.length_b   1.000
_cell.length_c   1.000
_cell.angle_alpha   90.00
_cell.angle_beta   90.00
_cell.angle_gamma   90.00
#
_symmetry.space_group_name_H-M   'P 1'
#
loop_
_entity.id
_entity.type
_entity.pdbx_description
1 polymer ?
#
loop_
_entity_poly.entity_id
_entity_poly.type
_entity_poly.pdbx_seq_one_letter_code
_entity_poly.pdbx_strand_id
1 'polypeptide(L)'
;MKTFTNVEEDFMRTMEALKLLFSLEPCPDQPFMTFSQFGFHGYTITVFRSHIDYLNALSLALVPVPPAFDRDAINRWKLINELLLVGFVKGPPGTPQLSDHFPALAALAAFPTLEEAARRLCNRWDEEGVLLADVPVSDGVVTWKPNGTEEPKSYKTGHRIVVLSHKLQLMDLSLDPRLRKTISSLDAVLRRPMIEGVKQPMSPLYERLQFFRDNWVHGRRFEGWEALLISLFLALVYFGTQRLQLAVDDLSTQK
;
A
#
# COMPACT_ATOMS: atom_id res chain seq x y z
N MET A 1 -19.25 -10.11 -16.85
CA MET A 1 -18.05 -10.20 -15.99
C MET A 1 -16.86 -10.45 -16.89
N LYS A 2 -15.98 -9.46 -17.08
CA LYS A 2 -14.71 -9.68 -17.79
C LYS A 2 -13.78 -10.46 -16.85
N THR A 3 -13.41 -11.66 -17.25
CA THR A 3 -12.31 -12.43 -16.64
C THR A 3 -11.00 -11.74 -16.96
N PHE A 4 -10.18 -11.50 -15.95
CA PHE A 4 -8.88 -10.87 -16.08
C PHE A 4 -7.86 -11.84 -16.67
N THR A 5 -7.26 -11.43 -17.80
CA THR A 5 -6.14 -12.15 -18.45
C THR A 5 -5.07 -11.19 -18.96
N ASN A 6 -5.12 -9.90 -18.63
CA ASN A 6 -4.17 -8.90 -19.10
C ASN A 6 -3.59 -8.07 -17.93
N VAL A 7 -2.37 -8.42 -17.53
CA VAL A 7 -1.64 -7.78 -16.41
C VAL A 7 -1.48 -6.27 -16.62
N GLU A 8 -1.37 -5.79 -17.86
CA GLU A 8 -1.29 -4.35 -18.14
C GLU A 8 -2.63 -3.65 -17.85
N GLU A 9 -3.75 -4.26 -18.22
CA GLU A 9 -5.09 -3.73 -17.93
C GLU A 9 -5.31 -3.66 -16.41
N ASP A 10 -4.89 -4.68 -15.68
CA ASP A 10 -4.96 -4.74 -14.23
C ASP A 10 -4.10 -3.68 -13.52
N PHE A 11 -2.88 -3.48 -14.02
CA PHE A 11 -1.99 -2.43 -13.53
C PHE A 11 -2.61 -1.05 -13.72
N MET A 12 -3.18 -0.78 -14.90
CA MET A 12 -3.82 0.49 -15.22
C MET A 12 -5.07 0.72 -14.38
N ARG A 13 -5.92 -0.31 -14.19
CA ARG A 13 -7.09 -0.24 -13.30
C ARG A 13 -6.70 0.02 -11.85
N THR A 14 -5.59 -0.55 -11.38
CA THR A 14 -5.05 -0.25 -10.04
C THR A 14 -4.66 1.23 -9.92
N MET A 15 -3.98 1.77 -10.93
CA MET A 15 -3.58 3.18 -10.96
C MET A 15 -4.79 4.12 -10.96
N GLU A 16 -5.82 3.82 -11.75
CA GLU A 16 -7.10 4.56 -11.76
C GLU A 16 -7.77 4.53 -10.38
N ALA A 17 -7.87 3.35 -9.76
CA ALA A 17 -8.42 3.21 -8.41
C ALA A 17 -7.63 4.04 -7.39
N LEU A 18 -6.29 4.01 -7.42
CA LEU A 18 -5.46 4.84 -6.53
C LEU A 18 -5.70 6.34 -6.75
N LYS A 19 -5.74 6.80 -8.01
CA LYS A 19 -5.98 8.22 -8.30
C LYS A 19 -7.37 8.67 -7.85
N LEU A 20 -8.39 7.85 -8.08
CA LEU A 20 -9.75 8.11 -7.59
C LEU A 20 -9.79 8.16 -6.06
N LEU A 21 -9.10 7.24 -5.38
CA LEU A 21 -9.03 7.21 -3.91
C LEU A 21 -8.51 8.53 -3.35
N PHE A 22 -7.54 9.14 -4.03
CA PHE A 22 -6.94 10.42 -3.64
C PHE A 22 -7.59 11.64 -4.27
N SER A 23 -8.76 11.49 -4.90
CA SER A 23 -9.50 12.56 -5.58
C SER A 23 -8.67 13.31 -6.64
N LEU A 24 -7.73 12.61 -7.28
CA LEU A 24 -6.88 13.15 -8.34
C LEU A 24 -7.54 13.08 -9.72
N GLU A 25 -8.60 12.29 -9.84
CA GLU A 25 -9.44 12.20 -11.02
C GLU A 25 -10.91 12.44 -10.63
N PRO A 26 -11.70 13.13 -11.47
CA PRO A 26 -13.11 13.32 -11.20
C PRO A 26 -13.84 11.98 -11.30
N CYS A 27 -14.66 11.67 -10.30
CA CYS A 27 -15.57 10.53 -10.34
C CYS A 27 -17.00 11.05 -10.57
N PRO A 28 -17.74 10.53 -11.57
CA PRO A 28 -19.15 10.87 -11.74
C PRO A 28 -20.04 10.30 -10.62
N ASP A 29 -19.56 9.28 -9.92
CA ASP A 29 -20.28 8.65 -8.82
C ASP A 29 -20.27 9.53 -7.57
N GLN A 30 -21.36 9.49 -6.80
CA GLN A 30 -21.36 10.07 -5.46
C GLN A 30 -20.38 9.30 -4.56
N PRO A 31 -19.58 9.99 -3.73
CA PRO A 31 -18.71 9.32 -2.78
C PRO A 31 -19.54 8.57 -1.74
N PHE A 32 -19.17 7.34 -1.46
CA PHE A 32 -19.71 6.60 -0.30
C PHE A 32 -19.22 7.22 1.01
N MET A 33 -17.97 7.66 1.02
CA MET A 33 -17.30 8.19 2.19
C MET A 33 -16.13 9.08 1.76
N THR A 34 -15.90 10.12 2.55
CA THR A 34 -14.65 10.88 2.52
C THR A 34 -14.05 10.83 3.92
N PHE A 35 -12.80 10.40 4.01
CA PHE A 35 -12.02 10.41 5.22
C PHE A 35 -10.89 11.42 5.09
N SER A 36 -10.79 12.33 6.05
CA SER A 36 -9.76 13.37 6.08
C SER A 36 -9.08 13.34 7.43
N GLN A 37 -7.77 13.10 7.42
CA GLN A 37 -6.92 13.29 8.58
C GLN A 37 -6.01 14.49 8.36
N PHE A 38 -5.97 15.39 9.34
CA PHE A 38 -5.16 16.60 9.29
C PHE A 38 -3.82 16.42 10.00
N GLY A 39 -2.90 17.36 9.77
CA GLY A 39 -1.57 17.38 10.34
C GLY A 39 -0.51 16.78 9.42
N PHE A 40 0.72 16.68 9.90
CA PHE A 40 1.89 16.33 9.09
C PHE A 40 1.84 14.95 8.41
N HIS A 41 1.15 14.00 9.03
CA HIS A 41 0.90 12.66 8.49
C HIS A 41 -0.48 12.50 7.88
N GLY A 42 -1.26 13.59 7.79
CA GLY A 42 -2.61 13.56 7.26
C GLY A 42 -2.70 13.04 5.82
N TYR A 43 -3.84 12.44 5.48
CA TYR A 43 -4.25 12.19 4.10
C TYR A 43 -5.76 12.44 3.96
N THR A 44 -6.21 12.74 2.75
CA THR A 44 -7.63 12.68 2.40
C THR A 44 -7.81 11.52 1.43
N ILE A 45 -8.73 10.62 1.75
CA ILE A 45 -9.20 9.61 0.81
C ILE A 45 -10.70 9.75 0.60
N THR A 46 -11.14 9.51 -0.62
CA THR A 46 -12.55 9.46 -0.98
C THR A 46 -12.85 8.10 -1.60
N VAL A 47 -13.78 7.37 -0.98
CA VAL A 47 -14.18 6.05 -1.43
C VAL A 47 -15.45 6.16 -2.25
N PHE A 48 -15.42 5.54 -3.44
CA PHE A 48 -16.52 5.51 -4.40
C PHE A 48 -16.98 4.08 -4.67
N ARG A 49 -18.12 3.91 -5.37
CA ARG A 49 -18.63 2.59 -5.74
C ARG A 49 -17.63 1.77 -6.53
N SER A 50 -16.95 2.44 -7.46
CA SER A 50 -15.89 1.88 -8.29
C SER A 50 -14.77 1.21 -7.48
N HIS A 51 -14.46 1.67 -6.27
CA HIS A 51 -13.48 1.04 -5.40
C HIS A 51 -13.97 -0.29 -4.85
N ILE A 52 -15.24 -0.36 -4.45
CA ILE A 52 -15.87 -1.60 -3.95
C ILE A 52 -15.92 -2.63 -5.07
N ASP A 53 -16.37 -2.22 -6.25
CA ASP A 53 -16.44 -3.11 -7.42
C ASP A 53 -15.03 -3.55 -7.85
N TYR A 54 -14.02 -2.67 -7.75
CA TYR A 54 -12.63 -3.00 -8.00
C TYR A 54 -12.07 -3.99 -6.99
N LEU A 55 -12.30 -3.82 -5.67
CA LEU A 55 -11.84 -4.77 -4.65
C LEU A 55 -12.40 -6.17 -4.87
N ASN A 56 -13.68 -6.27 -5.23
CA ASN A 56 -14.31 -7.55 -5.53
C ASN A 56 -13.66 -8.20 -6.78
N ALA A 57 -13.44 -7.41 -7.82
CA ALA A 57 -12.79 -7.86 -9.04
C ALA A 57 -11.32 -8.30 -8.78
N LEU A 58 -10.59 -7.53 -7.96
CA LEU A 58 -9.23 -7.83 -7.54
C LEU A 58 -9.15 -9.18 -6.83
N SER A 59 -10.02 -9.45 -5.85
CA SER A 59 -10.04 -10.74 -5.13
C SER A 59 -10.20 -11.96 -6.04
N LEU A 60 -10.89 -11.80 -7.18
CA LEU A 60 -11.03 -12.86 -8.18
C LEU A 60 -9.78 -13.00 -9.08
N ALA A 61 -9.07 -11.90 -9.34
CA ALA A 61 -7.87 -11.88 -10.18
C ALA A 61 -6.61 -12.37 -9.45
N LEU A 62 -6.58 -12.27 -8.12
CA LEU A 62 -5.40 -12.64 -7.32
C LEU A 62 -5.12 -14.15 -7.38
N VAL A 63 -3.92 -14.47 -7.86
CA VAL A 63 -3.35 -15.82 -7.92
C VAL A 63 -1.95 -15.83 -7.29
N PRO A 64 -1.45 -16.97 -6.80
CA PRO A 64 -0.11 -17.03 -6.22
C PRO A 64 1.00 -16.74 -7.24
N VAL A 65 1.88 -15.81 -6.91
CA VAL A 65 3.09 -15.42 -7.66
C VAL A 65 4.29 -15.38 -6.70
N PRO A 66 5.09 -16.45 -6.63
CA PRO A 66 6.25 -16.50 -5.74
C PRO A 66 7.39 -15.57 -6.20
N PRO A 67 8.30 -15.17 -5.29
CA PRO A 67 8.31 -15.55 -3.87
C PRO A 67 7.38 -14.68 -3.01
N ALA A 68 7.11 -13.43 -3.41
CA ALA A 68 6.49 -12.43 -2.56
C ALA A 68 4.98 -12.61 -2.32
N PHE A 69 4.26 -13.11 -3.32
CA PHE A 69 2.82 -13.30 -3.27
C PHE A 69 2.48 -14.78 -3.35
N ASP A 70 3.04 -15.58 -2.44
CA ASP A 70 2.69 -17.00 -2.36
C ASP A 70 1.22 -17.23 -1.95
N ARG A 71 0.83 -18.50 -1.82
CA ARG A 71 -0.55 -18.86 -1.49
C ARG A 71 -1.02 -18.22 -0.19
N ASP A 72 -0.17 -18.16 0.83
CA ASP A 72 -0.55 -17.63 2.14
C ASP A 72 -0.67 -16.11 2.10
N ALA A 73 0.26 -15.42 1.43
CA ALA A 73 0.18 -13.97 1.20
C ALA A 73 -1.08 -13.59 0.41
N ILE A 74 -1.40 -14.32 -0.65
CA ILE A 74 -2.62 -14.09 -1.45
C ILE A 74 -3.88 -14.35 -0.63
N ASN A 75 -3.93 -15.42 0.16
CA ASN A 75 -5.10 -15.71 1.00
C ASN A 75 -5.32 -14.63 2.07
N ARG A 76 -4.25 -14.17 2.73
CA ARG A 76 -4.33 -13.05 3.67
C ARG A 76 -4.80 -11.77 2.99
N TRP A 77 -4.35 -11.52 1.77
CA TRP A 77 -4.79 -10.36 1.00
C TRP A 77 -6.25 -10.44 0.54
N LYS A 78 -6.72 -11.60 0.12
CA LYS A 78 -8.15 -11.81 -0.16
C LYS A 78 -8.99 -11.57 1.08
N LEU A 79 -8.56 -12.02 2.26
CA LEU A 79 -9.23 -11.73 3.53
C LEU A 79 -9.29 -10.23 3.83
N ILE A 80 -8.20 -9.47 3.59
CA ILE A 80 -8.22 -8.00 3.73
C ILE A 80 -9.32 -7.38 2.86
N ASN A 81 -9.39 -7.80 1.59
CA ASN A 81 -10.41 -7.29 0.67
C ASN A 81 -11.82 -7.68 1.11
N GLU A 82 -12.04 -8.91 1.56
CA GLU A 82 -13.33 -9.37 2.09
C GLU A 82 -13.78 -8.54 3.29
N LEU A 83 -12.88 -8.29 4.25
CA LEU A 83 -13.17 -7.46 5.42
C LEU A 83 -13.53 -6.02 5.01
N LEU A 84 -12.78 -5.43 4.08
CA LEU A 84 -13.10 -4.11 3.53
C LEU A 84 -14.48 -4.10 2.85
N LEU A 85 -14.76 -5.09 2.00
CA LEU A 85 -16.04 -5.20 1.30
C LEU A 85 -17.21 -5.32 2.27
N VAL A 86 -17.10 -6.16 3.31
CA VAL A 86 -18.12 -6.29 4.37
C VAL A 86 -18.31 -4.95 5.09
N GLY A 87 -17.22 -4.22 5.38
CA GLY A 87 -17.28 -2.89 5.98
C GLY A 87 -18.00 -1.84 5.10
N PHE A 88 -17.96 -1.99 3.78
CA PHE A 88 -18.64 -1.08 2.84
C PHE A 88 -20.10 -1.46 2.52
N VAL A 89 -20.50 -2.72 2.74
CA VAL A 89 -21.89 -3.15 2.54
C VAL A 89 -22.74 -2.67 3.72
N LYS A 90 -23.47 -1.57 3.54
CA LYS A 90 -24.54 -1.20 4.48
C LYS A 90 -25.57 -2.33 4.51
N GLY A 91 -25.68 -3.01 5.64
CA GLY A 91 -26.83 -3.88 5.91
C GLY A 91 -28.14 -3.09 5.82
N PRO A 92 -29.29 -3.76 5.64
CA PRO A 92 -30.60 -3.09 5.63
C PRO A 92 -30.81 -2.26 6.92
N PRO A 93 -31.62 -1.18 6.86
CA PRO A 93 -31.90 -0.36 8.03
C PRO A 93 -32.46 -1.23 9.17
N GLY A 94 -31.85 -1.15 10.36
CA GLY A 94 -32.24 -1.91 11.55
C GLY A 94 -31.39 -3.14 11.87
N THR A 95 -30.43 -3.52 11.01
CA THR A 95 -29.42 -4.54 11.38
C THR A 95 -28.40 -3.91 12.34
N PRO A 96 -28.06 -4.51 13.50
CA PRO A 96 -26.99 -4.01 14.35
C PRO A 96 -25.71 -3.97 13.54
N GLN A 97 -25.25 -2.76 13.20
CA GLN A 97 -24.02 -2.59 12.48
C GLN A 97 -22.88 -2.98 13.43
N LEU A 98 -22.12 -3.99 13.07
CA LEU A 98 -20.74 -4.13 13.56
C LEU A 98 -19.90 -3.06 12.82
N SER A 99 -20.24 -1.77 13.01
CA SER A 99 -20.00 -0.70 12.00
C SER A 99 -18.53 -0.33 11.77
N ASP A 100 -17.65 -0.45 12.76
CA ASP A 100 -16.31 0.16 12.66
C ASP A 100 -15.15 -0.85 12.84
N HIS A 101 -15.47 -2.13 13.08
CA HIS A 101 -14.43 -3.13 13.37
C HIS A 101 -13.81 -3.74 12.11
N PHE A 102 -14.56 -3.83 11.00
CA PHE A 102 -14.04 -4.51 9.80
C PHE A 102 -12.86 -3.79 9.14
N PRO A 103 -12.85 -2.46 8.94
CA PRO A 103 -11.67 -1.76 8.45
C PRO A 103 -10.47 -1.91 9.39
N ALA A 104 -10.69 -1.86 10.71
CA ALA A 104 -9.62 -2.06 11.69
C ALA A 104 -9.04 -3.49 11.64
N LEU A 105 -9.90 -4.51 11.51
CA LEU A 105 -9.48 -5.91 11.30
C LEU A 105 -8.75 -6.09 9.96
N ALA A 106 -9.20 -5.40 8.91
CA ALA A 106 -8.53 -5.41 7.63
C ALA A 106 -7.12 -4.81 7.75
N ALA A 107 -6.95 -3.72 8.49
CA ALA A 107 -5.65 -3.09 8.70
C ALA A 107 -4.70 -3.96 9.53
N LEU A 108 -5.24 -4.64 10.54
CA LEU A 108 -4.58 -5.66 11.35
C LEU A 108 -3.92 -6.76 10.48
N ALA A 109 -4.62 -7.19 9.43
CA ALA A 109 -4.08 -8.15 8.46
C ALA A 109 -3.19 -7.47 7.40
N ALA A 110 -3.49 -6.22 7.02
CA ALA A 110 -2.82 -5.50 5.95
C ALA A 110 -1.37 -5.13 6.24
N PHE A 111 -1.07 -4.60 7.43
CA PHE A 111 0.31 -4.23 7.75
C PHE A 111 1.27 -5.43 7.75
N PRO A 112 0.97 -6.56 8.40
CA PRO A 112 1.81 -7.75 8.31
C PRO A 112 1.92 -8.31 6.89
N THR A 113 0.84 -8.27 6.11
CA THR A 113 0.85 -8.74 4.70
C THR A 113 1.77 -7.88 3.85
N LEU A 114 1.73 -6.56 4.04
CA LEU A 114 2.63 -5.61 3.38
C LEU A 114 4.09 -5.81 3.79
N GLU A 115 4.34 -5.96 5.09
CA GLU A 115 5.68 -6.18 5.63
C GLU A 115 6.30 -7.49 5.13
N GLU A 116 5.49 -8.54 5.02
CA GLU A 116 5.91 -9.84 4.49
C GLU A 116 6.18 -9.81 2.99
N ALA A 117 5.34 -9.13 2.20
CA ALA A 117 5.59 -8.91 0.78
C ALA A 117 6.89 -8.12 0.57
N ALA A 118 7.10 -7.07 1.37
CA ALA A 118 8.32 -6.27 1.35
C ALA A 118 9.56 -7.11 1.68
N ARG A 119 9.47 -7.97 2.70
CA ARG A 119 10.55 -8.89 3.10
C ARG A 119 10.93 -9.82 1.95
N ARG A 120 9.94 -10.45 1.32
CA ARG A 120 10.16 -11.44 0.26
C ARG A 120 10.63 -10.82 -1.06
N LEU A 121 10.20 -9.60 -1.38
CA LEU A 121 10.71 -8.85 -2.54
C LEU A 121 12.16 -8.39 -2.33
N CYS A 122 12.49 -7.96 -1.11
CA CYS A 122 13.79 -7.36 -0.81
C CYS A 122 14.86 -8.40 -0.43
N ASN A 123 14.45 -9.45 0.28
CA ASN A 123 15.30 -10.50 0.86
C ASN A 123 16.49 -9.96 1.68
N ARG A 124 16.32 -8.80 2.33
CA ARG A 124 17.36 -8.16 3.15
C ARG A 124 17.24 -8.47 4.64
N TRP A 125 16.08 -8.97 5.09
CA TRP A 125 15.84 -9.35 6.48
C TRP A 125 15.06 -10.66 6.57
N ASP A 126 15.19 -11.37 7.69
CA ASP A 126 14.45 -12.61 8.00
C ASP A 126 13.06 -12.34 8.58
N GLU A 127 12.33 -13.39 8.95
CA GLU A 127 10.94 -13.29 9.44
C GLU A 127 10.84 -12.53 10.77
N GLU A 128 11.92 -12.54 11.55
CA GLU A 128 12.08 -11.82 12.80
C GLU A 128 12.54 -10.37 12.61
N GLY A 129 12.75 -9.94 11.36
CA GLY A 129 13.21 -8.59 11.03
C GLY A 129 14.71 -8.38 11.23
N VAL A 130 15.51 -9.43 11.37
CA VAL A 130 16.97 -9.36 11.50
C VAL A 130 17.59 -9.23 10.12
N LEU A 131 18.48 -8.25 9.96
CA LEU A 131 19.14 -7.99 8.69
C LEU A 131 20.15 -9.08 8.34
N LEU A 132 20.09 -9.52 7.09
CA LEU A 132 20.97 -10.53 6.50
C LEU A 132 22.23 -9.92 5.87
N ALA A 133 22.23 -8.60 5.65
CA ALA A 133 23.35 -7.84 5.12
C ALA A 133 23.33 -6.39 5.64
N ASP A 134 24.48 -5.73 5.59
CA ASP A 134 24.62 -4.32 5.95
C ASP A 134 23.80 -3.43 5.00
N VAL A 135 23.20 -2.39 5.56
CA VAL A 135 22.50 -1.31 4.84
C VAL A 135 23.33 -0.04 5.04
N PRO A 136 24.22 0.30 4.11
CA PRO A 136 25.01 1.52 4.19
C PRO A 136 24.14 2.77 3.93
N VAL A 137 24.62 3.95 4.32
CA VAL A 137 23.96 5.24 4.04
C VAL A 137 23.72 5.45 2.54
N SER A 138 24.56 4.87 1.68
CA SER A 138 24.43 4.94 0.22
C SER A 138 23.17 4.27 -0.33
N ASP A 139 22.54 3.38 0.44
CA ASP A 139 21.26 2.77 0.05
C ASP A 139 20.11 3.80 0.13
N GLY A 140 20.33 4.97 0.73
CA GLY A 140 19.38 6.08 0.70
C GLY A 140 18.18 5.90 1.63
N VAL A 141 18.28 5.00 2.62
CA VAL A 141 17.24 4.86 3.66
C VAL A 141 17.29 6.09 4.57
N VAL A 142 16.14 6.73 4.76
CA VAL A 142 16.01 7.96 5.55
C VAL A 142 14.83 7.89 6.52
N THR A 143 14.93 8.62 7.63
CA THR A 143 13.78 8.99 8.44
C THR A 143 13.37 10.41 8.07
N TRP A 144 12.11 10.61 7.73
CA TRP A 144 11.58 11.94 7.42
C TRP A 144 11.13 12.66 8.68
N LYS A 145 11.52 13.92 8.87
CA LYS A 145 11.21 14.72 10.07
C LYS A 145 10.08 15.72 9.82
N PRO A 146 9.30 16.11 10.85
CA PRO A 146 8.23 17.12 10.76
C PRO A 146 8.64 18.47 10.16
N ASN A 147 9.91 18.84 10.30
CA ASN A 147 10.49 20.06 9.72
C ASN A 147 10.79 19.96 8.21
N GLY A 148 10.48 18.84 7.57
CA GLY A 148 10.75 18.57 6.16
C GLY A 148 12.18 18.13 5.84
N THR A 149 13.00 17.82 6.85
CA THR A 149 14.36 17.30 6.67
C THR A 149 14.41 15.77 6.68
N GLU A 150 15.39 15.21 5.98
CA GLU A 150 15.69 13.77 5.99
C GLU A 150 16.88 13.49 6.90
N GLU A 151 16.77 12.44 7.71
CA GLU A 151 17.88 11.90 8.49
C GLU A 151 18.31 10.55 7.90
N PRO A 152 19.51 10.45 7.30
CA PRO A 152 20.01 9.20 6.75
C PRO A 152 20.16 8.12 7.82
N LYS A 153 19.86 6.88 7.46
CA LYS A 153 20.00 5.70 8.32
C LYS A 153 20.94 4.68 7.71
N SER A 154 21.62 3.96 8.59
CA SER A 154 22.41 2.79 8.24
C SER A 154 22.14 1.70 9.27
N TYR A 155 22.29 0.45 8.83
CA TYR A 155 22.09 -0.72 9.66
C TYR A 155 23.20 -1.73 9.44
N LYS A 156 23.54 -2.45 10.50
CA LYS A 156 24.50 -3.56 10.44
C LYS A 156 23.77 -4.89 10.35
N THR A 157 24.42 -5.85 9.71
CA THR A 157 24.02 -7.25 9.68
C THR A 157 23.79 -7.76 11.10
N GLY A 158 22.75 -8.58 11.29
CA GLY A 158 22.36 -9.09 12.61
C GLY A 158 21.56 -8.11 13.47
N HIS A 159 21.40 -6.84 13.06
CA HIS A 159 20.49 -5.91 13.75
C HIS A 159 19.05 -6.12 13.28
N ARG A 160 18.10 -5.95 14.21
CA ARG A 160 16.67 -5.96 13.89
C ARG A 160 16.21 -4.60 13.37
N ILE A 161 15.56 -4.60 12.20
CA ILE A 161 14.85 -3.43 11.67
C ILE A 161 13.37 -3.52 12.05
N VAL A 162 12.91 -2.58 12.89
CA VAL A 162 11.53 -2.56 13.41
C VAL A 162 10.63 -1.53 12.70
N VAL A 163 11.26 -0.55 12.07
CA VAL A 163 10.60 0.58 11.41
C VAL A 163 10.08 0.12 10.05
N LEU A 164 8.76 0.12 9.87
CA LEU A 164 8.10 -0.27 8.62
C LEU A 164 8.53 0.65 7.47
N SER A 165 8.62 1.96 7.69
CA SER A 165 8.97 2.90 6.62
C SER A 165 10.33 2.55 5.99
N HIS A 166 11.30 2.12 6.81
CA HIS A 166 12.62 1.70 6.32
C HIS A 166 12.56 0.35 5.59
N LYS A 167 11.75 -0.60 6.06
CA LYS A 167 11.49 -1.87 5.33
C LYS A 167 10.89 -1.60 3.94
N LEU A 168 9.94 -0.67 3.85
CA LEU A 168 9.31 -0.30 2.58
C LEU A 168 10.26 0.47 1.65
N GLN A 169 11.12 1.33 2.20
CA GLN A 169 12.19 1.99 1.41
C GLN A 169 13.16 0.95 0.84
N LEU A 170 13.57 -0.04 1.64
CA LEU A 170 14.44 -1.13 1.16
C LEU A 170 13.74 -1.99 0.11
N MET A 171 12.46 -2.30 0.29
CA MET A 171 11.66 -2.96 -0.75
C MET A 171 11.65 -2.13 -2.05
N ASP A 172 11.43 -0.82 -1.96
CA ASP A 172 11.41 0.06 -3.14
C ASP A 172 12.73 -0.03 -3.92
N LEU A 173 13.89 -0.11 -3.25
CA LEU A 173 15.18 -0.29 -3.91
C LEU A 173 15.27 -1.58 -4.74
N SER A 174 14.54 -2.62 -4.34
CA SER A 174 14.49 -3.93 -5.01
C SER A 174 13.47 -3.98 -6.14
N LEU A 175 12.60 -2.97 -6.27
CA LEU A 175 11.64 -2.89 -7.36
C LEU A 175 12.31 -2.40 -8.66
N ASP A 176 11.70 -2.75 -9.78
CA ASP A 176 12.11 -2.23 -11.09
C ASP A 176 12.03 -0.69 -11.14
N PRO A 177 13.03 0.00 -11.75
CA PRO A 177 13.07 1.46 -11.80
C PRO A 177 11.82 2.14 -12.34
N ARG A 178 11.08 1.51 -13.27
CA ARG A 178 9.82 2.07 -13.81
C ARG A 178 8.73 2.03 -12.76
N LEU A 179 8.59 0.91 -12.04
CA LEU A 179 7.62 0.78 -10.95
C LEU A 179 7.95 1.75 -9.81
N ARG A 180 9.22 1.86 -9.42
CA ARG A 180 9.70 2.84 -8.43
C ARG A 180 9.35 4.27 -8.80
N LYS A 181 9.55 4.64 -10.08
CA LYS A 181 9.20 5.97 -10.59
C LYS A 181 7.69 6.22 -10.51
N THR A 182 6.87 5.23 -10.79
CA THR A 182 5.41 5.32 -10.66
C THR A 182 5.01 5.56 -9.20
N ILE A 183 5.54 4.78 -8.27
CA ILE A 183 5.29 4.93 -6.82
C ILE A 183 5.74 6.31 -6.34
N SER A 184 6.95 6.75 -6.74
CA SER A 184 7.49 8.07 -6.38
C SER A 184 6.63 9.21 -6.93
N SER A 185 6.10 9.06 -8.14
CA SER A 185 5.22 10.06 -8.76
C SER A 185 3.88 10.15 -8.02
N LEU A 186 3.32 9.01 -7.62
CA LEU A 186 2.12 8.97 -6.79
C LEU A 186 2.37 9.65 -5.44
N ASP A 187 3.43 9.27 -4.73
CA ASP A 187 3.81 9.88 -3.44
C ASP A 187 3.98 11.40 -3.54
N ALA A 188 4.68 11.89 -4.57
CA ALA A 188 4.86 13.33 -4.77
C ALA A 188 3.53 14.10 -4.89
N VAL A 189 2.49 13.47 -5.48
CA VAL A 189 1.16 14.06 -5.54
C VAL A 189 0.48 14.05 -4.16
N LEU A 190 0.60 12.95 -3.42
CA LEU A 190 0.05 12.82 -2.06
C LEU A 190 0.71 13.75 -1.04
N ARG A 191 1.93 14.20 -1.32
CA ARG A 191 2.69 15.10 -0.45
C ARG A 191 2.28 16.56 -0.57
N ARG A 192 1.40 16.90 -1.51
CA ARG A 192 0.85 18.24 -1.64
C ARG A 192 0.02 18.60 -0.39
N PRO A 193 0.21 19.80 0.19
CA PRO A 193 -0.58 20.25 1.32
C PRO A 193 -2.08 20.27 0.97
N MET A 194 -2.92 19.75 1.86
CA MET A 194 -4.38 19.79 1.67
C MET A 194 -4.98 21.17 1.95
N ILE A 195 -4.30 21.96 2.77
CA ILE A 195 -4.76 23.27 3.21
C ILE A 195 -3.96 24.32 2.45
N GLU A 196 -4.68 25.16 1.72
CA GLU A 196 -4.11 26.29 1.01
C GLU A 196 -3.36 27.21 1.99
N GLY A 197 -2.13 27.62 1.64
CA GLY A 197 -1.28 28.46 2.49
C GLY A 197 -0.30 27.70 3.40
N VAL A 198 -0.45 26.39 3.59
CA VAL A 198 0.57 25.56 4.27
C VAL A 198 1.69 25.26 3.29
N LYS A 199 2.91 25.72 3.59
CA LYS A 199 4.08 25.56 2.70
C LYS A 199 4.90 24.29 2.97
N GLN A 200 4.67 23.61 4.08
CA GLN A 200 5.44 22.41 4.43
C GLN A 200 4.89 21.19 3.67
N PRO A 201 5.75 20.40 3.00
CA PRO A 201 5.32 19.18 2.36
C PRO A 201 4.85 18.18 3.42
N MET A 202 3.80 17.44 3.10
CA MET A 202 3.33 16.35 3.94
C MET A 202 4.38 15.22 3.94
N SER A 203 4.38 14.41 4.99
CA SER A 203 5.28 13.23 5.08
C SER A 203 5.09 12.27 3.89
N PRO A 204 6.14 11.54 3.48
CA PRO A 204 6.03 10.50 2.45
C PRO A 204 5.08 9.36 2.84
N LEU A 205 4.55 8.65 1.85
CA LEU A 205 3.61 7.52 1.99
C LEU A 205 4.09 6.49 3.02
N TYR A 206 5.34 6.04 2.92
CA TYR A 206 5.86 5.02 3.83
C TYR A 206 5.98 5.50 5.28
N GLU A 207 6.28 6.78 5.49
CA GLU A 207 6.32 7.40 6.81
C GLU A 207 4.91 7.57 7.39
N ARG A 208 3.93 7.89 6.54
CA ARG A 208 2.52 7.88 6.95
C ARG A 208 2.08 6.48 7.37
N LEU A 209 2.34 5.46 6.56
CA LEU A 209 2.00 4.06 6.89
C LEU A 209 2.67 3.60 8.20
N GLN A 210 3.93 3.98 8.44
CA GLN A 210 4.59 3.74 9.72
C GLN A 210 3.87 4.45 10.88
N PHE A 211 3.58 5.75 10.76
CA PHE A 211 2.88 6.52 11.78
C PHE A 211 1.50 5.90 12.12
N PHE A 212 0.79 5.43 11.10
CA PHE A 212 -0.50 4.75 11.26
C PHE A 212 -0.40 3.42 11.97
N ARG A 213 0.54 2.57 11.55
CA ARG A 213 0.85 1.31 12.25
C ARG A 213 1.16 1.56 13.72
N ASP A 214 2.02 2.53 14.02
CA ASP A 214 2.46 2.81 15.39
C ASP A 214 1.31 3.34 16.26
N ASN A 215 0.51 4.28 15.74
CA ASN A 215 -0.65 4.78 16.49
C ASN A 215 -1.64 3.65 16.82
N TRP A 216 -1.85 2.73 15.88
CA TRP A 216 -2.69 1.57 16.11
C TRP A 216 -2.11 0.63 17.17
N VAL A 217 -0.81 0.29 17.10
CA VAL A 217 -0.11 -0.54 18.11
C VAL A 217 -0.23 0.08 19.52
N HIS A 218 -0.28 1.40 19.60
CA HIS A 218 -0.44 2.14 20.87
C HIS A 218 -1.91 2.41 21.27
N GLY A 219 -2.88 1.75 20.63
CA GLY A 219 -4.29 1.81 21.02
C GLY A 219 -4.95 3.18 20.80
N ARG A 220 -4.35 4.04 19.97
CA ARG A 220 -4.99 5.31 19.58
C ARG A 220 -6.11 5.03 18.60
N ARG A 221 -7.12 5.92 18.56
CA ARG A 221 -8.25 5.82 17.64
C ARG A 221 -7.71 5.69 16.21
N PHE A 222 -8.04 4.57 15.59
CA PHE A 222 -7.55 4.15 14.30
C PHE A 222 -8.75 3.69 13.48
N GLU A 223 -8.96 4.34 12.35
CA GLU A 223 -10.20 4.19 11.58
C GLU A 223 -10.12 2.99 10.61
N GLY A 224 -8.92 2.43 10.40
CA GLY A 224 -8.71 1.17 9.67
C GLY A 224 -8.72 1.31 8.14
N TRP A 225 -9.07 2.49 7.61
CA TRP A 225 -9.16 2.73 6.17
C TRP A 225 -7.81 2.69 5.45
N GLU A 226 -6.70 2.76 6.18
CA GLU A 226 -5.35 2.51 5.67
C GLU A 226 -5.25 1.12 5.02
N ALA A 227 -6.07 0.15 5.42
CA ALA A 227 -6.14 -1.16 4.77
C ALA A 227 -6.54 -1.08 3.30
N LEU A 228 -7.41 -0.13 2.92
CA LEU A 228 -7.78 0.10 1.52
C LEU A 228 -6.57 0.60 0.72
N LEU A 229 -5.85 1.58 1.26
CA LEU A 229 -4.63 2.09 0.66
C LEU A 229 -3.57 0.99 0.53
N ILE A 230 -3.36 0.20 1.58
CA ILE A 230 -2.41 -0.92 1.56
C ILE A 230 -2.82 -1.96 0.52
N SER A 231 -4.11 -2.31 0.42
CA SER A 231 -4.59 -3.26 -0.59
C SER A 231 -4.35 -2.77 -2.02
N LEU A 232 -4.64 -1.51 -2.32
CA LEU A 232 -4.36 -0.93 -3.63
C LEU A 232 -2.85 -0.80 -3.91
N PHE A 233 -2.04 -0.51 -2.88
CA PHE A 233 -0.60 -0.47 -2.99
C PHE A 233 -0.01 -1.87 -3.25
N LEU A 234 -0.52 -2.91 -2.59
CA LEU A 234 -0.18 -4.30 -2.86
C LEU A 234 -0.56 -4.69 -4.30
N ALA A 235 -1.71 -4.23 -4.81
CA ALA A 235 -2.11 -4.42 -6.21
C ALA A 235 -1.10 -3.79 -7.17
N LEU A 236 -0.67 -2.57 -6.86
CA LEU A 236 0.27 -1.83 -7.70
C LEU A 236 1.61 -2.60 -7.81
N VAL A 237 2.10 -3.10 -6.68
CA VAL A 237 3.34 -3.89 -6.63
C VAL A 237 3.16 -5.26 -7.30
N TYR A 238 2.05 -5.96 -7.02
CA TYR A 238 1.74 -7.28 -7.58
C TYR A 238 1.64 -7.29 -9.10
N PHE A 239 0.84 -6.39 -9.69
CA PHE A 239 0.71 -6.31 -11.14
C PHE A 239 1.94 -5.65 -11.78
N GLY A 240 2.55 -4.67 -11.11
CA GLY A 240 3.77 -4.01 -11.57
C GLY A 240 4.93 -4.99 -11.74
N THR A 241 5.12 -5.89 -10.79
CA THR A 241 6.18 -6.92 -10.85
C THR A 241 5.91 -7.97 -11.93
N GLN A 242 4.68 -8.49 -12.03
CA GLN A 242 4.32 -9.47 -13.08
C GLN A 242 4.43 -8.92 -14.50
N ARG A 243 4.00 -7.68 -14.72
CA ARG A 243 4.07 -6.99 -16.01
C ARG A 243 5.48 -6.99 -16.57
N LEU A 244 6.47 -6.79 -15.70
CA LEU A 244 7.86 -6.73 -16.08
C LEU A 244 8.44 -8.11 -16.34
N GLN A 245 8.02 -9.12 -15.57
CA GLN A 245 8.42 -10.51 -15.80
C GLN A 245 7.99 -10.98 -17.20
N LEU A 246 6.75 -10.70 -17.60
CA LEU A 246 6.25 -11.02 -18.95
C LEU A 246 7.07 -10.33 -20.05
N ALA A 247 7.45 -9.06 -19.85
CA ALA A 247 8.27 -8.33 -20.82
C ALA A 247 9.70 -8.89 -20.97
N VAL A 248 10.26 -9.48 -19.90
CA VAL A 248 11.57 -10.15 -19.95
C VAL A 248 11.47 -11.50 -20.66
N ASP A 249 10.41 -12.27 -20.37
CA ASP A 249 10.20 -13.58 -20.97
C ASP A 249 9.95 -13.49 -22.49
N ASP A 250 9.19 -12.49 -22.96
CA ASP A 250 8.97 -12.23 -24.39
C ASP A 250 10.26 -11.89 -25.15
N LEU A 251 11.21 -11.20 -24.51
CA LEU A 251 12.52 -10.90 -25.12
C LEU A 251 13.45 -12.11 -25.17
N SER A 252 13.26 -13.07 -24.25
CA SER A 252 14.07 -14.30 -24.19
C SER A 252 13.65 -15.33 -25.24
N THR A 253 12.37 -15.34 -25.63
CA THR A 253 11.80 -16.27 -26.63
C THR A 253 11.99 -15.81 -28.08
N GLN A 254 12.44 -14.58 -28.30
CA GLN A 254 12.76 -14.01 -29.63
C GLN A 254 14.24 -14.16 -30.03
N LYS A 255 15.08 -14.78 -29.19
CA LYS A 255 16.49 -15.10 -29.48
C LYS A 255 16.68 -16.58 -29.74
#